data_AF-A0A9D8IIC4-F1
#
_entry.id   AF-A0A9D8IIC4-F1
#
_cell.length_a   1.000
_cell.length_b   1.000
_cell.length_c   1.000
_cell.angle_alpha   90.00
_cell.angle_beta   90.00
_cell.angle_gamma   90.00
#
_symmetry.space_group_name_H-M   'P 1'
#
loop_
_entity.id
_entity.type
_entity.pdbx_description
1 polymer ?
#
loop_
_entity_poly.entity_id
_entity_poly.type
_entity_poly.pdbx_seq_one_letter_code
_entity_poly.pdbx_strand_id
1 'polypeptide(L)'
;MDLPTRTASIHDDCRVEEDAFKWIESEKVGHDLGDTAIRRWVQVHWWGYLRARWLEHLQGTCFWVELDRGDFGLLPRLFVEHGKLLSTIIDKLKAGEENLDVINWAIDEQIPMEHVRDILEKLDINSRRLAHRFDL
;
A
#
# COMPACT_ATOMS: atom_id res chain seq x y z
N MET A 1 6.74 -25.95 6.17
CA MET A 1 8.05 -25.39 5.77
C MET A 1 7.76 -23.92 5.56
N ASP A 2 8.07 -23.09 6.55
CA ASP A 2 7.82 -21.65 6.44
C ASP A 2 8.74 -21.08 5.37
N LEU A 3 8.15 -20.50 4.33
CA LEU A 3 8.92 -19.75 3.33
C LEU A 3 9.63 -18.60 4.06
N PRO A 4 10.92 -18.34 3.77
CA PRO A 4 11.62 -17.23 4.38
C PRO A 4 10.85 -15.93 4.09
N THR A 5 10.55 -15.18 5.15
CA THR A 5 9.92 -13.88 5.04
C THR A 5 10.78 -12.96 4.18
N ARG A 6 10.25 -12.52 3.04
CA ARG A 6 10.91 -11.52 2.20
C ARG A 6 11.10 -10.24 3.02
N THR A 7 12.32 -9.73 3.07
CA THR A 7 12.66 -8.46 3.74
C THR A 7 13.19 -7.49 2.68
N ALA A 8 12.74 -6.24 2.69
CA ALA A 8 13.10 -5.23 1.70
C ALA A 8 13.02 -3.79 2.26
N SER A 9 13.64 -2.83 1.57
CA SER A 9 13.55 -1.39 1.85
C SER A 9 12.63 -0.71 0.85
N ILE A 10 11.67 0.06 1.36
CA ILE A 10 10.76 0.89 0.56
C ILE A 10 11.57 1.90 -0.25
N HIS A 11 12.61 2.48 0.35
CA HIS A 11 13.48 3.47 -0.29
C HIS A 11 14.32 2.87 -1.41
N ASP A 12 14.75 1.62 -1.29
CA ASP A 12 15.48 0.95 -2.37
C ASP A 12 14.54 0.46 -3.47
N ASP A 13 13.38 -0.11 -3.09
CA ASP A 13 12.40 -0.67 -4.03
C ASP A 13 11.75 0.41 -4.90
N CYS A 14 11.49 1.61 -4.35
CA CYS A 14 10.85 2.69 -5.10
C CYS A 14 11.73 3.22 -6.23
N ARG A 15 13.06 3.08 -6.12
CA ARG A 15 14.01 3.58 -7.14
C ARG A 15 13.78 2.94 -8.51
N VAL A 16 13.32 1.68 -8.54
CA VAL A 16 13.01 0.99 -9.78
C VAL A 16 11.83 1.65 -10.49
N GLU A 17 10.77 1.99 -9.76
CA GLU A 17 9.59 2.67 -10.30
C GLU A 17 9.89 4.13 -10.67
N GLU A 18 10.66 4.83 -9.85
CA GLU A 18 11.20 6.17 -10.11
C GLU A 18 11.99 6.23 -11.42
N ASP A 19 12.95 5.32 -11.61
CA ASP A 19 13.80 5.27 -12.80
C ASP A 19 12.99 4.90 -14.06
N ALA A 20 12.05 3.97 -13.94
CA ALA A 20 11.14 3.62 -15.03
C ALA A 20 10.26 4.82 -15.44
N PHE A 21 9.68 5.54 -14.47
CA PHE A 21 8.89 6.73 -14.72
C PHE A 21 9.71 7.84 -15.38
N LYS A 22 10.92 8.11 -14.87
CA LYS A 22 11.84 9.09 -15.45
C LYS A 22 12.17 8.77 -16.89
N TRP A 23 12.47 7.50 -17.19
CA TRP A 23 12.76 7.07 -18.55
C TRP A 23 11.56 7.33 -19.47
N ILE A 24 10.37 6.86 -19.09
CA ILE A 24 9.14 7.04 -19.89
C ILE A 24 8.84 8.53 -20.15
N GLU A 25 8.93 9.38 -19.11
CA GLU A 25 8.64 10.80 -19.28
C GLU A 25 9.71 11.52 -20.09
N SER A 26 10.98 11.13 -19.96
CA SER A 26 12.08 11.71 -20.76
C SER A 26 11.95 11.37 -22.25
N GLU A 27 11.56 10.13 -22.56
CA GLU A 27 11.27 9.70 -23.94
C GLU A 27 10.14 10.52 -24.58
N LYS A 28 9.09 10.84 -23.82
CA LYS A 28 7.94 11.63 -24.32
C LYS A 28 8.32 13.05 -24.75
N VAL A 29 9.33 13.64 -24.11
CA VAL A 29 9.74 15.04 -24.36
C VAL A 29 11.03 15.15 -25.17
N GLY A 30 11.71 14.04 -25.44
CA GLY A 30 12.91 13.98 -26.28
C GLY A 30 14.21 14.45 -25.61
N HIS A 31 14.23 14.58 -24.28
CA HIS A 31 15.43 14.90 -23.49
C HIS A 31 15.29 14.37 -22.05
N ASP A 32 16.41 14.22 -21.34
CA ASP A 32 16.41 13.80 -19.94
C ASP A 32 15.78 14.87 -19.02
N LEU A 33 14.76 14.46 -18.27
CA LEU A 33 14.08 15.31 -17.29
C LEU A 33 14.76 15.33 -15.91
N GLY A 34 15.69 14.41 -15.66
CA GLY A 34 16.41 14.28 -14.40
C GLY A 34 15.47 14.22 -13.19
N ASP A 35 15.82 14.95 -12.13
CA ASP A 35 15.08 14.97 -10.86
C ASP A 35 13.65 15.54 -10.99
N THR A 36 13.36 16.30 -12.05
CA THR A 36 12.01 16.86 -12.27
C THR A 36 10.99 15.74 -12.47
N ALA A 37 11.36 14.68 -13.18
CA ALA A 37 10.49 13.51 -13.35
C ALA A 37 10.25 12.79 -12.02
N ILE A 38 11.29 12.68 -11.19
CA ILE A 38 11.18 12.01 -9.89
C ILE A 38 10.27 12.80 -8.94
N ARG A 39 10.43 14.12 -8.87
CA ARG A 39 9.52 14.99 -8.09
C ARG A 39 8.07 14.84 -8.52
N ARG A 40 7.82 14.71 -9.83
CA ARG A 40 6.48 14.47 -10.35
C ARG A 40 5.96 13.08 -9.96
N TRP A 41 6.79 12.04 -10.06
CA TRP A 41 6.42 10.70 -9.60
C TRP A 41 6.00 10.70 -8.14
N VAL A 42 6.74 11.38 -7.26
CA VAL A 42 6.39 11.52 -5.85
C VAL A 42 5.00 12.14 -5.68
N GLN A 43 4.72 13.22 -6.41
CA GLN A 43 3.43 13.91 -6.33
C GLN A 43 2.25 13.05 -6.77
N VAL A 44 2.43 12.19 -7.79
CA VAL A 44 1.31 11.47 -8.42
C VAL A 44 1.21 9.99 -8.06
N HIS A 45 2.29 9.37 -7.58
CA HIS A 45 2.38 7.91 -7.38
C HIS A 45 2.78 7.50 -5.97
N TRP A 46 3.48 8.35 -5.19
CA TRP A 46 4.04 7.95 -3.89
C TRP A 46 3.00 7.36 -2.94
N TRP A 47 1.84 7.98 -2.83
CA TRP A 47 0.78 7.53 -1.93
C TRP A 47 0.24 6.15 -2.29
N GLY A 48 0.00 5.89 -3.58
CA GLY A 48 -0.46 4.59 -4.05
C GLY A 48 0.60 3.52 -3.84
N TYR A 49 1.86 3.85 -4.12
CA TYR A 49 3.01 2.97 -3.93
C TYR A 49 3.20 2.60 -2.45
N LEU A 50 3.27 3.60 -1.56
CA LEU A 50 3.43 3.38 -0.12
C LEU A 50 2.27 2.58 0.46
N ARG A 51 1.04 2.85 0.01
CA ARG A 51 -0.16 2.10 0.38
C ARG A 51 -0.03 0.61 0.04
N ALA A 52 0.48 0.28 -1.14
CA ALA A 52 0.69 -1.12 -1.53
C ALA A 52 1.72 -1.82 -0.64
N ARG A 53 2.84 -1.16 -0.31
CA ARG A 53 3.88 -1.73 0.56
C ARG A 53 3.41 -1.86 2.01
N TRP A 54 2.66 -0.89 2.51
CA TRP A 54 2.00 -0.96 3.81
C TRP A 54 1.09 -2.19 3.93
N LEU A 55 0.30 -2.43 2.89
CA LEU A 55 -0.60 -3.58 2.82
C LEU A 55 0.15 -4.91 2.83
N GLU A 56 1.22 -5.04 2.05
CA GLU A 56 2.09 -6.22 2.08
C GLU A 56 2.70 -6.48 3.48
N HIS A 57 3.13 -5.41 4.17
CA HIS A 57 3.68 -5.49 5.53
C HIS A 57 2.64 -6.03 6.52
N LEU A 58 1.45 -5.43 6.50
CA LEU A 58 0.33 -5.80 7.35
C LEU A 58 -0.17 -7.23 7.08
N GLN A 59 -0.12 -7.69 5.83
CA GLN A 59 -0.43 -9.06 5.44
C GLN A 59 0.66 -10.07 5.83
N GLY A 60 1.86 -9.58 6.16
CA GLY A 60 3.00 -10.44 6.48
C GLY A 60 3.71 -11.02 5.25
N THR A 61 3.45 -10.49 4.05
CA THR A 61 4.04 -11.01 2.80
C THR A 61 5.43 -10.46 2.52
N CYS A 62 5.70 -9.21 2.93
CA CYS A 62 7.01 -8.59 2.84
C CYS A 62 7.28 -7.72 4.08
N PHE A 63 8.39 -7.97 4.76
CA PHE A 63 8.87 -7.12 5.85
C PHE A 63 9.61 -5.90 5.27
N TRP A 64 8.89 -4.80 5.15
CA TRP A 64 9.43 -3.49 4.80
C TRP A 64 10.09 -2.83 6.00
N VAL A 65 11.39 -2.52 5.92
CA VAL A 65 12.20 -2.10 7.08
C VAL A 65 11.87 -0.71 7.62
N GLU A 66 11.29 0.16 6.79
CA GLU A 66 10.84 1.51 7.17
C GLU A 66 9.52 1.50 7.94
N LEU A 67 8.84 0.36 8.00
CA LEU A 67 7.55 0.19 8.65
C LEU A 67 7.72 -0.42 10.05
N ASP A 68 6.78 -0.12 10.94
CA ASP A 68 6.84 -0.58 12.32
C ASP A 68 6.77 -2.12 12.39
N ARG A 69 7.78 -2.71 13.03
CA ARG A 69 7.90 -4.16 13.20
C ARG A 69 6.69 -4.80 13.89
N GLY A 70 6.01 -4.08 14.78
CA GLY A 70 4.82 -4.54 15.49
C GLY A 70 3.62 -4.76 14.57
N ASP A 71 3.59 -4.09 13.41
CA ASP A 71 2.51 -4.20 12.43
C ASP A 71 2.72 -5.34 11.43
N PHE A 72 3.92 -5.94 11.41
CA PHE A 72 4.20 -7.04 10.49
C PHE A 72 3.29 -8.25 10.73
N GLY A 73 2.51 -8.60 9.72
CA GLY A 73 1.53 -9.68 9.80
C GLY A 73 0.40 -9.42 10.80
N LEU A 74 0.08 -8.15 11.08
CA LEU A 74 -0.96 -7.79 12.03
C LEU A 74 -2.36 -8.23 11.58
N LEU A 75 -2.70 -8.08 10.28
CA LEU A 75 -4.07 -8.36 9.81
C LEU A 75 -4.46 -9.83 9.94
N PRO A 76 -3.63 -10.81 9.52
CA PRO A 76 -3.96 -12.21 9.73
C PRO A 76 -4.08 -12.58 11.21
N ARG A 77 -3.35 -11.90 12.12
CA ARG A 77 -3.41 -12.14 13.57
C ARG A 77 -4.68 -11.59 14.22
N LEU A 78 -5.10 -10.38 13.81
CA LEU A 78 -6.30 -9.74 14.38
C LEU A 78 -7.60 -10.29 13.81
N PHE A 79 -7.59 -10.76 12.56
CA PHE A 79 -8.80 -11.15 11.82
C PHE A 79 -8.78 -12.61 11.38
N VAL A 80 -8.22 -13.51 12.20
CA VAL A 80 -8.16 -14.96 11.92
C VAL A 80 -9.55 -15.51 11.56
N GLU A 81 -10.56 -15.16 12.36
CA GLU A 81 -11.94 -15.63 12.17
C GLU A 81 -12.65 -14.98 10.96
N HIS A 82 -12.14 -13.85 10.50
CA HIS A 82 -12.68 -13.07 9.38
C HIS A 82 -11.76 -13.05 8.16
N GLY A 83 -10.87 -14.05 8.02
CA GLY A 83 -9.85 -14.06 6.97
C GLY A 83 -10.38 -13.87 5.55
N LYS A 84 -11.57 -14.42 5.24
CA LYS A 84 -12.24 -14.24 3.93
C LYS A 84 -12.78 -12.82 3.73
N LEU A 85 -13.30 -12.19 4.77
CA LEU A 85 -13.75 -10.81 4.72
C LEU A 85 -12.55 -9.88 4.55
N LEU A 86 -11.49 -10.12 5.33
CA LEU A 86 -10.22 -9.41 5.20
C LEU A 86 -9.65 -9.50 3.79
N SER A 87 -9.53 -10.71 3.21
CA SER A 87 -9.00 -10.86 1.85
C SER A 87 -9.85 -10.11 0.83
N THR A 88 -11.18 -10.17 0.95
CA THR A 88 -12.08 -9.47 0.03
C THR A 88 -11.91 -7.96 0.11
N ILE A 89 -11.86 -7.39 1.33
CA ILE A 89 -11.64 -5.96 1.52
C ILE A 89 -10.28 -5.56 0.94
N ILE A 90 -9.23 -6.34 1.20
CA ILE A 90 -7.90 -6.09 0.66
C ILE A 90 -7.89 -6.10 -0.87
N ASP A 91 -8.55 -7.06 -1.51
CA ASP A 91 -8.60 -7.16 -2.96
C ASP A 91 -9.34 -5.98 -3.59
N LYS A 92 -10.42 -5.50 -2.95
CA LYS A 92 -11.13 -4.28 -3.34
C LYS A 92 -10.25 -3.04 -3.28
N LEU A 93 -9.54 -2.86 -2.16
CA LEU A 93 -8.61 -1.74 -2.02
C LEU A 93 -7.45 -1.80 -3.02
N LYS A 94 -6.99 -3.01 -3.38
CA LYS A 94 -5.98 -3.20 -4.44
C LYS A 94 -6.53 -2.89 -5.84
N ALA A 95 -7.83 -3.06 -6.05
CA ALA A 95 -8.51 -2.66 -7.29
C ALA A 95 -8.73 -1.14 -7.40
N GLY A 96 -8.36 -0.37 -6.37
CA GLY A 96 -8.51 1.08 -6.35
C GLY A 96 -9.82 1.56 -5.74
N GLU A 97 -10.63 0.67 -5.16
CA GLU A 97 -11.82 1.05 -4.38
C GLU A 97 -11.39 1.81 -3.11
N GLU A 98 -12.14 2.86 -2.77
CA GLU A 98 -11.95 3.61 -1.53
C GLU A 98 -12.72 2.95 -0.36
N ASN A 99 -12.45 3.40 0.86
CA ASN A 99 -13.15 2.89 2.05
C ASN A 99 -14.68 3.03 1.92
N LEU A 100 -15.17 4.10 1.25
CA LEU A 100 -16.61 4.31 1.01
C LEU A 100 -17.19 3.25 0.07
N ASP A 101 -16.48 2.88 -0.98
CA ASP A 101 -16.91 1.82 -1.92
C ASP A 101 -17.01 0.48 -1.19
N VAL A 102 -16.03 0.17 -0.32
CA VAL A 102 -16.06 -1.03 0.52
C VAL A 102 -17.24 -1.02 1.49
N ILE A 103 -17.55 0.12 2.10
CA ILE A 103 -18.71 0.28 3.00
C ILE A 103 -20.01 0.05 2.24
N ASN A 104 -20.17 0.67 1.07
CA ASN A 104 -21.37 0.50 0.25
C ASN A 104 -21.55 -0.96 -0.18
N TRP A 105 -20.49 -1.61 -0.64
CA TRP A 105 -20.49 -3.03 -0.95
C TRP A 105 -20.93 -3.90 0.25
N ALA A 106 -20.42 -3.61 1.45
CA ALA A 106 -20.79 -4.36 2.65
C ALA A 106 -22.28 -4.18 3.01
N ILE A 107 -22.86 -3.00 2.77
CA ILE A 107 -24.30 -2.74 2.94
C ILE A 107 -25.10 -3.57 1.95
N ASP A 108 -24.73 -3.56 0.67
CA ASP A 108 -25.42 -4.28 -0.40
C ASP A 108 -25.43 -5.80 -0.17
N GLU A 109 -24.30 -6.35 0.29
CA GLU A 109 -24.13 -7.77 0.60
C GLU A 109 -24.61 -8.16 2.02
N GLN A 110 -25.18 -7.21 2.79
CA GLN A 110 -25.66 -7.42 4.16
C GLN A 110 -24.60 -7.97 5.13
N ILE A 111 -23.34 -7.57 4.95
CA ILE A 111 -22.22 -7.98 5.79
C ILE A 111 -22.27 -7.20 7.12
N PRO A 112 -22.01 -7.85 8.28
CA PRO A 112 -21.94 -7.15 9.57
C PRO A 112 -20.91 -6.02 9.56
N MET A 113 -21.39 -4.78 9.72
CA MET A 113 -20.57 -3.57 9.58
C MET A 113 -19.49 -3.43 10.67
N GLU A 114 -19.68 -4.06 11.84
CA GLU A 114 -18.69 -4.07 12.93
C GLU A 114 -17.33 -4.56 12.44
N HIS A 115 -17.27 -5.74 11.82
CA HIS A 115 -16.03 -6.31 11.32
C HIS A 115 -15.43 -5.53 10.15
N VAL A 116 -16.27 -4.97 9.29
CA VAL A 116 -15.81 -4.14 8.16
C VAL A 116 -15.14 -2.88 8.67
N ARG A 117 -15.74 -2.22 9.67
CA ARG A 117 -15.17 -1.03 10.30
C ARG A 117 -13.86 -1.33 11.00
N ASP A 118 -13.80 -2.38 11.80
CA ASP A 118 -12.57 -2.77 12.50
C ASP A 118 -11.42 -3.02 11.52
N ILE A 119 -11.69 -3.70 10.41
CA ILE A 119 -10.71 -3.95 9.35
C ILE A 119 -10.27 -2.64 8.71
N LEU A 120 -11.20 -1.76 8.31
CA LEU A 120 -10.88 -0.48 7.67
C LEU A 120 -10.14 0.48 8.61
N GLU A 121 -10.46 0.49 9.90
CA GLU A 121 -9.76 1.27 10.93
C GLU A 121 -8.32 0.78 11.13
N LYS A 122 -8.08 -0.54 11.12
CA LYS A 122 -6.72 -1.10 11.16
C LYS A 122 -5.94 -0.91 9.87
N LEU A 123 -6.66 -0.85 8.75
CA LEU A 123 -6.11 -0.53 7.44
C LEU A 123 -5.94 0.98 7.24
N ASP A 124 -6.17 1.85 8.24
CA ASP A 124 -6.12 3.30 8.05
C ASP A 124 -4.72 3.81 7.64
N ILE A 125 -4.48 3.71 6.34
CA ILE A 125 -3.31 4.14 5.59
C ILE A 125 -3.19 5.66 5.61
N ASN A 126 -4.32 6.38 5.76
CA ASN A 126 -4.32 7.85 5.76
C ASN A 126 -3.67 8.45 7.01
N SER A 127 -3.56 7.67 8.09
CA SER A 127 -2.91 8.11 9.34
C SER A 127 -1.38 8.02 9.31
N ARG A 128 -0.79 7.27 8.37
CA ARG A 128 0.66 7.00 8.33
C ARG A 128 1.34 7.73 7.20
N ARG A 129 1.64 9.00 7.43
CA ARG A 129 2.47 9.82 6.52
C ARG A 129 3.94 9.43 6.67
N LEU A 130 4.42 8.50 5.85
CA LEU A 130 5.86 8.35 5.62
C LEU A 130 6.26 9.35 4.53
N ALA A 131 7.02 10.37 4.92
CA ALA A 131 7.53 11.36 3.98
C ALA A 131 8.45 10.68 2.96
N HIS A 132 8.31 11.01 1.67
CA HIS A 132 9.28 10.59 0.69
C HIS A 132 10.60 11.37 0.89
N ARG A 133 11.74 10.87 0.39
CA ARG A 133 13.05 11.56 0.50
C ARG A 133 13.08 12.97 -0.12
N PHE A 134 12.05 13.34 -0.90
CA PHE A 134 11.89 14.63 -1.55
C PHE A 134 10.82 15.53 -0.88
N ASP A 135 10.20 15.09 0.23
CA ASP A 135 9.23 15.86 1.02
C ASP A 135 9.89 16.63 2.20
N LEU A 136 11.23 16.70 2.24
CA LEU A 136 12.02 17.49 3.20
C LEU A 136 12.38 18.87 2.66
#